data_AF-A0A9C6XDB2-F1
#
_entry.id   AF-A0A9C6XDB2-F1
#
_cell.length_a   1.000
_cell.length_b   1.000
_cell.length_c   1.000
_cell.angle_alpha   90.00
_cell.angle_beta   90.00
_cell.angle_gamma   90.00
#
_symmetry.space_group_name_H-M   'P 1'
#
loop_
_entity.id
_entity.type
_entity.pdbx_description
1 polymer ?
#
loop_
_entity_poly.entity_id
_entity_poly.type
_entity_poly.pdbx_seq_one_letter_code
_entity_poly.pdbx_strand_id
1 'polypeptide(L)'
;MLTDPNPGEINPPLPAVLLVPCTSVGDLSNRYRSPLYKTSARAGVLSTTGHSTNFIMAVLLPTNISEDVWITRGCALLTQLSN
;
A
#
# COMPACT_ATOMS: atom_id res chain seq x y z
N MET A 1 -7.17 -10.48 -6.26
CA MET A 1 -5.76 -10.35 -6.72
C MET A 1 -5.57 -8.93 -7.20
N LEU A 2 -4.38 -8.36 -7.04
CA LEU A 2 -4.02 -7.08 -7.65
C LEU A 2 -4.14 -7.15 -9.17
N THR A 3 -4.64 -6.07 -9.76
CA THR A 3 -4.83 -5.89 -11.20
C THR A 3 -4.69 -4.41 -11.53
N ASP A 4 -4.52 -4.10 -12.81
CA ASP A 4 -4.55 -2.72 -13.29
C ASP A 4 -5.94 -2.10 -13.10
N PRO A 5 -6.01 -0.78 -12.85
CA PRO A 5 -7.28 -0.06 -12.75
C PRO A 5 -8.03 -0.06 -14.08
N ASN A 6 -9.35 0.14 -14.02
CA ASN A 6 -10.14 0.33 -15.22
C ASN A 6 -9.74 1.64 -15.94
N PRO A 7 -9.93 1.75 -17.27
CA PRO A 7 -9.68 3.00 -17.99
C PRO A 7 -10.43 4.19 -17.36
N GLY A 8 -9.70 5.24 -17.00
CA GLY A 8 -10.25 6.45 -16.37
C GLY A 8 -10.39 6.37 -14.83
N GLU A 9 -10.11 5.23 -14.21
CA GLU A 9 -10.15 5.06 -12.76
C GLU A 9 -8.80 5.41 -12.13
N ILE A 10 -8.75 6.53 -11.41
CA ILE A 10 -7.49 7.02 -10.81
C ILE A 10 -7.19 6.30 -9.48
N ASN A 11 -8.22 6.09 -8.66
CA ASN A 11 -8.08 5.54 -7.31
C ASN A 11 -9.15 4.46 -7.07
N PRO A 12 -8.95 3.23 -7.56
CA PRO A 12 -9.87 2.13 -7.28
C PRO A 12 -9.96 1.86 -5.77
N PRO A 13 -11.18 1.67 -5.21
CA PRO A 13 -11.33 1.40 -3.79
C PRO A 13 -10.77 0.02 -3.43
N LEU A 14 -10.05 -0.06 -2.31
CA LEU A 14 -9.69 -1.35 -1.71
C LEU A 14 -10.89 -1.87 -0.90
N PRO A 15 -11.25 -3.16 -1.01
CA PRO A 15 -12.20 -3.77 -0.09
C PRO A 15 -11.79 -3.59 1.37
N ALA A 16 -12.76 -3.61 2.29
CA ALA A 16 -12.46 -3.50 3.72
C ALA A 16 -11.44 -4.56 4.16
N VAL A 17 -10.37 -4.11 4.82
CA VAL A 17 -9.28 -4.98 5.30
C VAL A 17 -9.32 -5.03 6.83
N LEU A 18 -9.34 -6.25 7.37
CA LEU A 18 -9.15 -6.49 8.80
C LEU A 18 -7.66 -6.64 9.10
N LEU A 19 -7.12 -5.79 9.97
CA LEU A 19 -5.77 -5.95 10.50
C LEU A 19 -5.83 -6.76 11.78
N VAL A 20 -5.26 -7.97 11.74
CA VAL A 20 -5.15 -8.86 12.90
C VAL A 20 -3.71 -8.80 13.42
N PRO A 21 -3.49 -8.38 14.69
CA PRO A 21 -2.15 -8.40 15.28
C PRO A 21 -1.56 -9.81 15.29
N CYS A 22 -0.29 -9.92 14.89
CA CYS A 22 0.45 -11.18 14.89
C CYS A 22 1.93 -10.91 15.22
N THR A 23 2.60 -11.91 15.80
CA THR A 23 4.03 -11.86 16.13
C THR A 23 4.91 -12.39 15.00
N SER A 24 4.34 -13.17 14.09
CA SER A 24 4.99 -13.66 12.89
C SER A 24 4.15 -13.35 11.66
N VAL A 25 4.84 -12.94 10.60
CA VAL A 25 4.23 -12.79 9.28
C VAL A 25 4.27 -14.15 8.60
N GLY A 26 3.15 -14.59 8.04
CA GLY A 26 3.05 -15.86 7.32
C GLY A 26 3.82 -15.87 6.00
N ASP A 27 3.49 -16.81 5.11
CA ASP A 27 4.12 -16.89 3.79
C ASP A 27 3.97 -15.58 3.00
N LEU A 28 5.11 -15.07 2.54
CA LEU A 28 5.23 -13.85 1.74
C LEU A 28 5.23 -14.13 0.23
N SER A 29 5.21 -15.39 -0.17
CA SER A 29 5.11 -15.76 -1.58
C SER A 29 3.84 -15.16 -2.18
N ASN A 30 3.93 -14.68 -3.42
CA ASN A 30 2.78 -14.12 -4.14
C ASN A 30 2.08 -12.96 -3.39
N ARG A 31 2.87 -12.17 -2.64
CA ARG A 31 2.42 -10.94 -1.97
C ARG A 31 3.23 -9.75 -2.44
N TYR A 32 2.56 -8.65 -2.72
CA TYR A 32 3.17 -7.35 -2.91
C TYR A 32 3.15 -6.58 -1.59
N ARG A 33 4.32 -6.08 -1.17
CA ARG A 33 4.46 -5.18 -0.02
C ARG A 33 4.02 -3.76 -0.39
N SER A 34 2.71 -3.56 -0.54
CA SER A 34 2.15 -2.27 -0.95
C SER A 34 2.31 -1.23 0.17
N PRO A 35 2.94 -0.07 -0.08
CA PRO A 35 3.01 0.99 0.91
C PRO A 35 1.64 1.64 1.10
N LEU A 36 1.26 1.91 2.34
CA LEU A 36 0.07 2.68 2.71
C LEU A 36 0.49 4.07 3.19
N TYR A 37 -0.05 5.09 2.54
CA TYR A 37 0.19 6.50 2.87
C TYR A 37 -1.09 7.18 3.36
N LYS A 38 -0.91 8.27 4.12
CA LYS A 38 -2.02 9.14 4.49
C LYS A 38 -2.58 9.88 3.27
N THR A 39 -1.71 10.52 2.50
CA THR A 39 -2.09 11.39 1.37
C THR A 39 -1.44 10.97 0.06
N SER A 40 -2.09 11.31 -1.06
CA SER A 40 -1.64 11.00 -2.43
C SER A 40 -0.32 11.64 -2.82
N ALA A 41 0.09 12.74 -2.17
CA ALA A 41 1.36 13.40 -2.42
C ALA A 41 2.57 12.51 -2.08
N ARG A 42 2.39 11.53 -1.16
CA ARG A 42 3.44 10.61 -0.66
C ARG A 42 4.70 11.29 -0.14
N ALA A 43 4.65 12.60 0.05
CA ALA A 43 5.68 13.42 0.66
C ALA A 43 5.42 13.53 2.16
N GLY A 44 6.47 13.41 2.95
CA GLY A 44 6.41 13.54 4.40
C GLY A 44 7.81 13.72 4.98
N VAL A 45 7.88 14.05 6.27
CA VAL A 45 9.13 14.12 7.03
C VAL A 45 9.12 13.04 8.10
N LEU A 46 10.25 12.80 8.74
CA LEU A 46 10.29 12.00 9.96
C LEU A 46 9.90 12.88 11.15
N SER A 47 9.04 12.34 12.01
CA SER A 47 8.71 12.94 13.31
C SER A 47 9.89 12.82 14.28
N THR A 48 9.77 13.46 15.45
CA THR A 48 10.76 13.35 16.53
C THR A 48 10.94 11.92 17.04
N THR A 49 9.94 11.05 16.87
CA THR A 49 10.01 9.61 17.19
C THR A 49 10.48 8.75 16.00
N GLY A 50 10.87 9.37 14.88
CA GLY A 50 11.38 8.68 13.69
C GLY A 50 10.31 8.06 12.79
N HIS A 51 9.02 8.21 13.12
CA HIS A 51 7.93 7.76 12.26
C HIS A 51 7.65 8.77 11.16
N SER A 52 7.35 8.29 9.96
CA SER A 52 6.98 9.16 8.85
C SER A 52 5.67 9.89 9.14
N THR A 53 5.58 11.16 8.76
CA THR A 53 4.34 11.91 8.83
C THR A 53 3.32 11.44 7.79
N ASN A 54 3.73 10.71 6.75
CA ASN A 54 2.85 10.26 5.67
C ASN A 54 2.85 8.73 5.45
N PHE A 55 3.99 8.04 5.51
CA PHE A 55 4.02 6.59 5.42
C PHE A 55 3.47 5.96 6.71
N ILE A 56 2.50 5.06 6.57
CA ILE A 56 1.86 4.38 7.70
C ILE A 56 2.49 3.01 7.90
N MET A 57 2.38 2.12 6.91
CA MET A 57 2.88 0.74 6.96
C MET A 57 2.89 0.10 5.58
N ALA A 58 3.48 -1.10 5.45
CA ALA A 58 3.30 -1.96 4.29
C ALA A 58 2.12 -2.92 4.50
N VAL A 59 1.26 -3.05 3.51
CA VAL A 59 0.13 -3.99 3.46
C VAL A 59 0.43 -5.08 2.44
N LEU A 60 0.30 -6.34 2.86
CA LEU A 60 0.58 -7.49 2.01
C LEU A 60 -0.63 -7.81 1.13
N LEU A 61 -0.58 -7.38 -0.12
CA LEU A 61 -1.65 -7.60 -1.10
C LEU A 61 -1.37 -8.83 -1.97
N PRO A 62 -2.36 -9.69 -2.24
CA PRO A 62 -2.16 -10.86 -3.10
C PRO A 62 -1.91 -10.46 -4.56
N THR A 63 -0.89 -11.04 -5.18
CA THR A 63 -0.50 -10.81 -6.58
C THR A 63 -0.19 -12.13 -7.29
N ASN A 64 -0.47 -12.18 -8.60
CA ASN A 64 -0.11 -13.29 -9.49
C ASN A 64 1.17 -13.03 -10.31
N ILE A 65 1.75 -11.85 -10.17
CA ILE A 65 2.95 -11.41 -10.89
C ILE A 65 4.00 -10.94 -9.88
N SER A 66 5.25 -10.80 -10.34
CA SER A 66 6.36 -10.30 -9.51
C SER A 66 6.01 -8.97 -8.85
N GLU A 67 6.43 -8.80 -7.59
CA GLU A 67 6.26 -7.53 -6.88
C GLU A 67 6.95 -6.36 -7.57
N ASP A 68 8.05 -6.63 -8.29
CA ASP A 68 8.80 -5.62 -9.06
C ASP A 68 7.91 -4.85 -10.02
N VAL A 69 6.91 -5.51 -10.63
CA VAL A 69 5.98 -4.86 -11.56
C VAL A 69 5.19 -3.75 -10.85
N TRP A 70 4.72 -4.02 -9.63
CA TRP A 70 3.96 -3.05 -8.84
C TRP A 70 4.85 -1.95 -8.26
N ILE A 71 6.09 -2.30 -7.90
CA ILE A 71 7.12 -1.34 -7.47
C ILE A 71 7.42 -0.36 -8.61
N THR A 72 7.72 -0.85 -9.82
CA THR A 72 8.01 -0.01 -10.99
C THR A 72 6.82 0.87 -11.38
N ARG A 73 5.58 0.38 -11.20
CA ARG A 73 4.36 1.16 -11.46
C ARG A 73 4.04 2.19 -10.37
N GLY A 74 4.77 2.19 -9.24
CA GLY A 74 4.47 3.08 -8.12
C GLY A 74 3.09 2.82 -7.50
N CYS A 75 2.63 1.57 -7.49
CA CYS A 75 1.38 1.20 -6.84
C CYS A 75 1.45 1.52 -5.33
N ALA A 76 0.39 2.07 -4.75
CA ALA A 76 0.30 2.29 -3.31
C ALA A 76 -1.16 2.40 -2.86
N LEU A 77 -1.37 2.22 -1.56
CA LEU A 77 -2.64 2.48 -0.90
C LEU A 77 -2.63 3.88 -0.29
N LEU A 78 -3.81 4.51 -0.27
CA LEU A 78 -4.04 5.83 0.29
C LEU A 78 -5.23 5.76 1.26
N THR A 79 -5.12 6.40 2.42
CA THR A 79 -6.28 6.57 3.33
C THR A 79 -7.14 7.77 2.97
N GLN A 80 -6.56 8.77 2.29
CA GLN A 80 -7.22 10.03 1.96
C GLN A 80 -6.80 10.50 0.55
N LEU A 81 -7.78 10.86 -0.28
CA LEU A 81 -7.56 11.28 -1.68
C LEU A 81 -7.41 12.81 -1.85
N SER A 82 -7.84 13.59 -0.87
CA SER A 82 -7.82 15.06 -0.88
C SER A 82 -7.57 15.55 0.53
N ASN A 83 -6.73 16.58 0.70
CA ASN A 83 -6.38 17.15 2.02
C ASN A 83 -7.59 17.78 2.73
#